data_AF-A0AAE0AF43-F1
#
_entry.id   AF-A0AAE0AF43-F1
#
_cell.length_a   1.000
_cell.length_b   1.000
_cell.length_c   1.000
_cell.angle_alpha   90.00
_cell.angle_beta   90.00
_cell.angle_gamma   90.00
#
_symmetry.space_group_name_H-M   'P 1'
#
loop_
_entity.id
_entity.type
_entity.pdbx_description
1 polymer ?
#
loop_
_entity_poly.entity_id
_entity_poly.type
_entity_poly.pdbx_seq_one_letter_code
_entity_poly.pdbx_strand_id
1 'polypeptide(L)'
;MIFSPLSLSVTATVNQLKLHSGKWNIPLVKASFLKEDSDLTLYLHTCSFVQKDMLLWHFDKLGHYSNRSWYQVGTSVMDNQRSSVLSDSVSWWKTLWRLQIPSKIKLFVWKACHQWIPTLVNLANRKVHVDGL
;
A
#
# COMPACT_ATOMS: atom_id res chain seq x y z
N MET A 1 8.01 -2.53 -19.13
CA MET A 1 8.46 -1.89 -17.89
C MET A 1 9.98 -1.79 -17.97
N ILE A 2 10.51 -0.58 -18.11
CA ILE A 2 11.95 -0.35 -18.08
C ILE A 2 12.30 -0.14 -16.61
N PHE A 3 13.14 -1.01 -16.05
CA PHE A 3 13.59 -0.88 -14.67
C PHE A 3 14.86 -0.02 -14.66
N SER A 4 14.79 1.15 -14.02
CA SER A 4 15.98 1.88 -13.58
C SER A 4 16.51 1.24 -12.29
N PRO A 5 17.84 1.24 -12.06
CA PRO A 5 18.92 1.78 -12.91
C PRO A 5 19.37 0.84 -14.04
N LEU A 6 19.90 1.42 -15.12
CA LEU A 6 20.26 0.70 -16.35
C LEU A 6 21.67 0.08 -16.33
N SER A 7 22.59 0.66 -15.55
CA SER A 7 24.02 0.30 -15.59
C SER A 7 24.65 0.06 -14.22
N LEU A 8 23.88 0.11 -13.14
CA LEU A 8 24.40 -0.11 -11.79
C LEU A 8 24.30 -1.57 -11.39
N SER A 9 25.32 -2.05 -10.66
CA SER A 9 25.25 -3.34 -9.98
C SER A 9 24.09 -3.36 -9.00
N VAL A 10 23.45 -4.52 -8.82
CA VAL A 10 22.40 -4.74 -7.81
C VAL A 10 22.89 -4.42 -6.39
N THR A 11 24.20 -4.47 -6.16
CA THR A 11 24.85 -4.17 -4.88
C THR A 11 25.40 -2.74 -4.79
N ALA A 12 25.19 -1.90 -5.81
CA ALA A 12 25.67 -0.53 -5.79
C ALA A 12 25.00 0.27 -4.67
N THR A 13 25.81 1.03 -3.93
CA THR A 13 25.32 1.89 -2.84
C THR A 13 25.22 3.33 -3.28
N VAL A 14 24.32 4.10 -2.67
CA VAL A 14 24.15 5.53 -2.96
C VAL A 14 25.45 6.32 -2.75
N ASN A 15 26.33 5.88 -1.85
CA ASN A 15 27.64 6.50 -1.65
C ASN A 15 28.54 6.43 -2.89
N GLN A 16 28.40 5.40 -3.75
CA GLN A 16 29.17 5.30 -5.00
C GLN A 16 28.68 6.32 -6.06
N LEU A 17 27.47 6.85 -5.89
CA LEU A 17 26.89 7.88 -6.77
C LEU A 17 27.29 9.30 -6.35
N LYS A 18 28.02 9.46 -5.24
CA LYS A 18 28.45 10.74 -4.68
C LYS A 18 29.95 10.95 -4.86
N LEU A 19 30.34 12.22 -4.96
CA LEU A 19 31.74 12.65 -4.87
C LEU A 19 32.21 12.58 -3.41
N HIS A 20 33.53 12.61 -3.21
CA HIS A 20 34.15 12.71 -1.87
C HIS A 20 33.71 13.97 -1.10
N SER A 21 33.25 15.01 -1.81
CA SER A 21 32.67 16.23 -1.24
C SER A 21 31.22 16.08 -0.73
N GLY A 22 30.62 14.89 -0.84
CA GLY A 22 29.25 14.60 -0.43
C GLY A 22 28.16 15.01 -1.43
N LYS A 23 28.53 15.72 -2.51
CA LYS A 23 27.62 16.12 -3.59
C LYS A 23 27.41 14.98 -4.61
N TRP A 24 26.28 15.01 -5.32
CA TRP A 24 26.01 14.07 -6.41
C TRP A 24 27.06 14.14 -7.52
N ASN A 25 27.48 12.98 -8.03
CA ASN A 25 28.25 12.89 -9.26
C ASN A 25 27.29 12.98 -10.47
N ILE A 26 26.97 14.21 -10.90
CA ILE A 26 25.97 14.49 -11.93
C ILE A 26 26.19 13.68 -13.23
N PRO A 27 27.42 13.62 -13.81
CA PRO A 27 27.68 12.80 -14.99
C PRO A 27 27.33 11.32 -14.79
N LEU A 28 27.69 10.76 -13.63
CA LEU A 28 27.49 9.35 -13.33
C LEU A 28 26.01 9.02 -13.07
N VAL A 29 25.28 9.90 -12.38
CA VAL A 29 23.83 9.76 -12.17
C VAL A 29 23.07 9.81 -13.50
N LYS A 30 23.39 10.77 -14.38
CA LYS A 30 22.75 10.87 -15.70
C LYS A 30 23.07 9.69 -16.63
N ALA A 31 24.22 9.05 -16.46
CA ALA A 31 24.58 7.85 -17.21
C ALA A 31 23.93 6.57 -16.65
N SER A 32 23.61 6.55 -15.35
CA SER A 32 23.12 5.35 -14.67
C SER A 32 21.60 5.21 -14.65
N PHE A 33 20.88 6.34 -14.71
CA PHE A 33 19.43 6.42 -14.60
C PHE A 33 18.81 6.96 -15.89
N LEU A 34 17.54 6.63 -16.11
CA LEU A 34 16.72 7.32 -17.12
C LEU A 34 16.63 8.81 -16.79
N LYS A 35 16.37 9.66 -17.80
CA LYS A 35 16.32 11.11 -17.64
C LYS A 35 15.38 11.54 -16.50
N GLU A 36 14.18 10.97 -16.47
CA GLU A 36 13.15 11.22 -15.45
C GLU A 36 13.66 10.88 -14.03
N ASP A 37 14.24 9.69 -13.85
CA ASP A 37 14.77 9.24 -12.56
C ASP A 37 16.03 9.99 -12.14
N SER A 38 16.85 10.41 -13.10
CA SER A 38 18.05 11.20 -12.85
C SER A 38 17.68 12.57 -12.28
N ASP A 39 16.62 13.21 -12.79
CA ASP A 39 16.15 14.50 -12.31
C ASP A 39 15.57 14.38 -10.89
N LEU A 40 14.81 13.32 -10.61
CA LEU A 40 14.32 13.01 -9.25
C LEU A 40 15.47 12.74 -8.28
N THR A 41 16.49 11.99 -8.70
CA THR A 41 17.65 11.68 -7.87
C THR A 41 18.43 12.95 -7.54
N LEU A 42 18.62 13.84 -8.51
CA LEU A 42 19.32 15.12 -8.33
C LEU A 42 18.52 16.10 -7.47
N TYR A 43 17.19 15.98 -7.44
CA TYR A 43 16.32 16.78 -6.57
C TYR A 43 16.48 16.42 -5.08
N LEU A 44 16.86 15.17 -4.77
CA LEU A 44 17.11 14.76 -3.39
C LEU A 44 18.32 15.51 -2.81
N HIS A 45 18.10 16.25 -1.73
CA HIS A 45 19.16 16.93 -1.02
C HIS A 45 20.17 15.95 -0.43
N THR A 46 21.43 16.04 -0.85
CA THR A 46 22.53 15.30 -0.22
C THR A 46 22.94 15.97 1.07
N CYS A 47 22.84 15.25 2.19
CA CYS A 47 23.50 15.67 3.42
C CYS A 47 25.02 15.67 3.19
N SER A 48 25.68 16.79 3.49
CA SER A 48 27.14 16.93 3.38
C SER A 48 27.87 16.31 4.58
N PHE A 49 27.13 15.93 5.62
CA PHE A 49 27.66 15.32 6.83
C PHE A 49 27.62 13.80 6.69
N VAL A 50 28.73 13.14 7.05
CA VAL A 50 28.79 11.68 7.16
C VAL A 50 28.05 11.29 8.44
N GLN A 51 26.76 10.98 8.30
CA GLN A 51 25.94 10.44 9.38
C GLN A 51 25.78 8.95 9.16
N LYS A 52 25.80 8.16 10.25
CA LYS A 52 25.50 6.74 10.18
C LYS A 52 24.05 6.55 9.73
N ASP A 53 23.82 5.66 8.77
CA ASP A 53 22.47 5.33 8.32
C ASP A 53 21.60 4.89 9.50
N MET A 54 20.41 5.47 9.59
CA MET A 54 19.45 5.18 10.65
C MET A 54 18.10 4.80 10.03
N LEU A 55 17.52 3.71 10.52
CA LEU A 55 16.16 3.31 10.17
C LEU A 55 15.17 4.29 10.80
N LEU A 56 14.40 4.99 9.97
CA LEU A 56 13.36 5.93 10.38
C LEU A 56 12.01 5.46 9.85
N TRP A 57 11.02 5.40 10.74
CA TRP A 57 9.65 5.04 10.41
C TRP A 57 8.72 6.25 10.56
N HIS A 58 8.34 6.87 9.45
CA HIS A 58 7.59 8.13 9.45
C HIS A 58 6.17 8.05 10.07
N PHE A 59 5.62 6.84 10.21
CA PHE A 59 4.30 6.63 10.81
C PHE A 59 4.34 6.49 12.34
N ASP A 60 5.53 6.54 12.95
CA ASP A 60 5.67 6.61 14.38
C ASP A 60 6.24 7.98 14.80
N LYS A 61 5.71 8.54 15.89
CA LYS A 61 6.12 9.88 16.37
C LYS A 61 7.57 9.91 16.83
N LEU A 62 8.11 8.77 17.25
CA LEU A 62 9.49 8.59 17.67
C LEU A 62 10.37 8.02 16.55
N GLY A 63 9.80 7.79 15.36
CA GLY A 63 10.52 7.25 14.21
C GLY A 63 10.88 5.77 14.33
N HIS A 64 10.35 5.04 15.31
CA HIS A 64 10.73 3.65 15.53
C HIS A 64 9.85 2.69 14.71
N TYR A 65 10.51 1.80 13.98
CA TYR A 65 9.83 0.72 13.31
C TYR A 65 9.40 -0.35 14.34
N SER A 66 8.12 -0.72 14.29
CA SER A 66 7.63 -1.91 14.99
C SER A 66 6.59 -2.62 14.15
N ASN A 67 6.49 -3.95 14.29
CA ASN A 67 5.44 -4.74 13.63
C ASN A 67 4.04 -4.18 13.93
N ARG A 68 3.82 -3.70 15.16
CA ARG A 68 2.56 -3.07 15.56
C ARG A 68 2.26 -1.81 14.73
N SER A 69 3.24 -0.92 14.56
CA SER A 69 3.07 0.30 13.76
C SER A 69 2.84 -0.02 12.28
N TRP A 70 3.49 -1.05 11.75
CA TRP A 70 3.27 -1.53 10.37
C TRP A 70 1.83 -1.98 10.16
N TYR A 71 1.31 -2.82 11.07
CA TYR A 71 -0.08 -3.27 10.99
C TYR A 71 -1.08 -2.12 11.08
N GLN A 72 -0.84 -1.13 11.95
CA GLN A 72 -1.69 0.06 12.07
C GLN A 72 -1.75 0.88 10.77
N VAL A 73 -0.62 1.01 10.08
CA VAL A 73 -0.58 1.66 8.77
C VAL A 73 -1.34 0.84 7.73
N GLY A 74 -1.11 -0.47 7.69
CA GLY A 74 -1.83 -1.37 6.78
C GLY A 74 -3.34 -1.30 6.96
N THR A 75 -3.83 -1.33 8.20
CA THR A 75 -5.26 -1.25 8.50
C THR A 75 -5.84 0.12 8.19
N SER A 76 -5.16 1.21 8.52
CA SER A 76 -5.66 2.57 8.25
C SER A 76 -5.77 2.88 6.75
N VAL A 77 -4.85 2.37 5.92
CA VAL A 77 -4.94 2.47 4.46
C VAL A 77 -6.15 1.71 3.92
N MET A 78 -6.44 0.52 4.47
CA MET A 78 -7.64 -0.26 4.09
C MET A 78 -8.94 0.36 4.60
N ASP A 79 -8.94 0.93 5.81
CA ASP A 79 -10.12 1.56 6.39
C ASP A 79 -10.45 2.88 5.71
N ASN A 80 -9.48 3.70 5.32
CA ASN A 80 -9.74 4.90 4.51
C ASN A 80 -10.44 4.60 3.17
N GLN A 81 -10.24 3.40 2.60
CA GLN A 81 -10.99 2.95 1.42
C GLN A 81 -12.41 2.44 1.74
N ARG A 82 -12.68 2.08 3.00
CA ARG A 82 -13.94 1.48 3.46
C ARG A 82 -14.81 2.39 4.34
N SER A 83 -14.29 3.55 4.73
CA SER A 83 -14.87 4.44 5.74
C SER A 83 -16.25 4.99 5.35
N SER A 84 -16.57 5.06 4.06
CA SER A 84 -17.90 5.45 3.59
C SER A 84 -18.96 4.35 3.72
N VAL A 85 -18.56 3.08 3.85
CA VAL A 85 -19.49 1.93 3.85
C VAL A 85 -19.71 1.35 5.27
N LEU A 86 -18.73 1.50 6.17
CA LEU A 86 -18.74 0.79 7.44
C LEU A 86 -19.73 1.33 8.48
N SER A 87 -19.97 2.65 8.52
CA SER A 87 -20.85 3.28 9.53
C SER A 87 -22.30 2.75 9.44
N ASP A 88 -22.87 2.71 8.24
CA ASP A 88 -24.21 2.15 8.02
C ASP A 88 -24.27 0.63 8.20
N SER A 89 -23.20 -0.08 7.85
CA SER A 89 -23.16 -1.54 7.92
C SER A 89 -23.27 -2.07 9.35
N VAL A 90 -22.62 -1.43 10.33
CA VAL A 90 -22.67 -1.85 11.74
C VAL A 90 -24.07 -1.64 12.32
N SER A 91 -24.75 -0.58 11.90
CA SER A 91 -26.14 -0.28 12.29
C SER A 91 -27.11 -1.33 11.72
N TRP A 92 -26.93 -1.72 10.45
CA TRP A 92 -27.72 -2.76 9.79
C TRP A 92 -27.64 -4.11 10.51
N TRP A 93 -26.45 -4.56 10.90
CA TRP A 93 -26.27 -5.85 11.57
C TRP A 93 -26.98 -5.92 12.92
N LYS A 94 -26.93 -4.85 13.72
CA LYS A 94 -27.68 -4.76 14.99
C LYS A 94 -29.18 -4.95 14.79
N THR A 95 -29.72 -4.35 13.73
CA THR A 95 -31.13 -4.50 13.37
C THR A 95 -31.43 -5.95 12.97
N LEU A 96 -30.68 -6.54 12.04
CA LEU A 96 -30.88 -7.92 11.57
C LEU A 96 -30.91 -8.95 12.72
N TRP A 97 -30.01 -8.80 13.70
CA TRP A 97 -29.94 -9.73 14.83
C TRP A 97 -31.10 -9.57 15.82
N ARG A 98 -31.68 -8.37 15.95
CA ARG A 98 -32.84 -8.08 16.80
C ARG A 98 -34.17 -8.61 16.22
N LEU A 99 -34.25 -8.84 14.91
CA LEU A 99 -35.47 -9.37 14.29
C LEU A 99 -35.79 -10.78 14.81
N GLN A 100 -37.08 -11.07 15.06
CA GLN A 100 -37.56 -12.39 15.48
C GLN A 100 -37.71 -13.35 14.27
N ILE A 101 -36.61 -13.54 13.53
CA ILE A 101 -36.54 -14.42 12.37
C ILE A 101 -35.69 -15.65 12.74
N PRO A 102 -35.99 -16.85 12.21
CA PRO A 102 -35.15 -18.03 12.34
C PRO A 102 -33.67 -17.75 12.03
N SER A 103 -32.78 -18.23 12.90
CA SER A 103 -31.32 -18.02 12.78
C SER A 103 -30.74 -18.48 11.45
N LYS A 104 -31.35 -19.48 10.80
CA LYS A 104 -30.96 -19.96 9.47
C LYS A 104 -31.03 -18.86 8.40
N ILE A 105 -32.05 -18.00 8.47
CA ILE A 105 -32.25 -16.91 7.52
C ILE A 105 -31.27 -15.76 7.84
N LYS A 106 -31.06 -15.44 9.12
CA LYS A 106 -30.06 -14.44 9.54
C LYS A 106 -28.66 -14.80 9.03
N LEU A 107 -28.27 -16.07 9.18
CA LEU A 107 -27.01 -16.60 8.66
C LEU A 107 -26.94 -16.55 7.13
N PHE A 108 -28.03 -16.84 6.42
CA PHE A 108 -28.09 -16.76 4.97
C PHE A 108 -27.87 -15.32 4.47
N VAL A 109 -28.59 -14.35 5.05
CA VAL A 109 -28.45 -12.92 4.73
C VAL A 109 -27.03 -12.44 5.04
N TRP A 110 -26.48 -12.81 6.20
CA TRP A 110 -25.11 -12.48 6.56
C TRP A 110 -24.10 -12.99 5.52
N LYS A 111 -24.21 -14.25 5.13
CA LYS A 111 -23.36 -14.85 4.08
C LYS A 111 -23.55 -14.19 2.71
N ALA A 112 -24.79 -13.82 2.35
CA ALA A 112 -25.10 -13.18 1.07
C ALA A 112 -24.48 -11.78 0.97
N CYS A 113 -24.64 -10.94 2.00
CA CYS A 113 -24.08 -9.59 2.02
C CYS A 113 -22.55 -9.58 2.04
N HIS A 114 -21.93 -10.58 2.66
CA HIS A 114 -20.47 -10.76 2.64
C HIS A 114 -19.94 -11.43 1.36
N GLN A 115 -20.79 -11.66 0.35
CA GLN A 115 -20.40 -12.31 -0.92
C GLN A 115 -19.79 -13.71 -0.74
N TRP A 116 -20.19 -14.43 0.32
CA TRP A 116 -19.75 -15.81 0.59
C TRP A 116 -20.55 -16.85 -0.20
N ILE A 117 -21.69 -16.43 -0.74
CA ILE A 117 -22.54 -17.25 -1.59
C ILE A 117 -22.26 -16.87 -3.05
N PRO A 118 -22.17 -17.84 -3.98
CA PRO A 118 -22.13 -17.55 -5.41
C PRO A 118 -23.50 -17.03 -5.86
N THR A 119 -23.74 -15.74 -5.68
CA THR A 119 -24.86 -15.04 -6.29
C THR A 119 -24.48 -14.61 -7.71
N LEU A 120 -25.44 -14.44 -8.61
CA LEU A 120 -25.20 -14.00 -10.00
C LEU A 120 -24.35 -12.72 -10.05
N VAL A 121 -24.64 -11.78 -9.15
CA VAL A 121 -23.86 -10.53 -9.00
C VAL A 121 -22.42 -10.79 -8.56
N ASN A 122 -22.19 -11.71 -7.63
CA ASN A 122 -20.84 -12.06 -7.16
C ASN A 122 -20.04 -12.80 -8.23
N LEU A 123 -20.69 -13.66 -9.02
CA LEU A 123 -20.09 -14.34 -10.17
C LEU A 123 -19.71 -13.34 -11.28
N ALA A 124 -20.59 -12.39 -11.60
CA ALA A 124 -20.32 -11.30 -12.54
C ALA A 124 -19.14 -10.42 -12.07
N ASN A 125 -19.10 -10.06 -10.78
CA ASN A 125 -17.97 -9.31 -10.19
C ASN A 125 -16.65 -10.09 -10.28
N ARG A 126 -16.70 -11.43 -10.25
CA ARG A 126 -15.54 -12.31 -10.41
C ARG A 126 -15.21 -12.61 -11.88
N LYS A 127 -15.88 -11.93 -12.83
CA LYS A 127 -15.71 -12.11 -14.28
C LYS A 127 -15.99 -13.55 -14.75
N VAL A 128 -16.81 -14.28 -14.03
CA VAL A 128 -17.31 -15.59 -14.49
C VAL A 128 -18.41 -15.29 -15.51
N HIS A 129 -18.35 -15.92 -16.68
CA HIS A 129 -19.42 -15.82 -17.67
C HIS A 129 -20.66 -16.50 -17.09
N VAL A 130 -21.74 -15.73 -16.94
CA VAL A 130 -23.01 -16.22 -16.43
C VAL A 130 -24.04 -15.98 -17.51
N ASP A 131 -24.52 -17.05 -18.14
CA ASP A 131 -25.58 -16.99 -19.15
C ASP A 131 -26.90 -16.60 -18.47
N GLY A 132 -27.33 -15.34 -18.62
CA GLY A 132 -28.61 -14.90 -18.07
C GLY A 132 -28.79 -13.42 -17.75
N LEU A 133 -27.98 -12.51 -18.34
CA LEU A 133 -28.23 -11.07 -18.31
C LEU A 133 -28.02 -10.45 -19.69
#